data_AF-A0A4S1CK74-F1
#
_entry.id   AF-A0A4S1CK74-F1
#
_cell.length_a   1.000
_cell.length_b   1.000
_cell.length_c   1.000
_cell.angle_alpha   90.00
_cell.angle_beta   90.00
_cell.angle_gamma   90.00
#
_symmetry.space_group_name_H-M   'P 1'
#
loop_
_entity.id
_entity.type
_entity.pdbx_description
1 polymer ?
#
loop_
_entity_poly.entity_id
_entity_poly.type
_entity_poly.pdbx_seq_one_letter_code
_entity_poly.pdbx_strand_id
1 'polypeptide(L)'
;MRGFTLLEVMIALAITAGVLLTVISSVNYHLSRIAEDTEETTAVLLGRAKLEDPEFAKKTDTKGTFAPDHPDHKWEREISKTDIPGLNMIRFTVIWGNNSKRLSLVQYVPQNAQ
;
A
#
# COMPACT_ATOMS: atom_id res chain seq x y z
N MET A 1 47.80 -14.53 33.64
CA MET A 1 46.59 -14.13 32.90
C MET A 1 46.55 -12.60 32.89
N ARG A 2 46.57 -11.94 31.73
CA ARG A 2 46.42 -10.48 31.64
C ARG A 2 44.93 -10.19 31.54
N GLY A 3 44.38 -9.50 32.52
CA GLY A 3 42.98 -9.05 32.51
C GLY A 3 42.79 -7.89 31.53
N PHE A 4 41.55 -7.64 31.14
CA PHE A 4 41.19 -6.47 30.35
C PHE A 4 41.45 -5.18 31.13
N THR A 5 41.92 -4.15 30.43
CA THR A 5 42.04 -2.82 31.03
C THR A 5 40.66 -2.18 31.18
N LEU A 6 40.53 -1.26 32.14
CA LEU A 6 39.30 -0.49 32.32
C LEU A 6 38.95 0.30 31.05
N LEU A 7 39.96 0.78 30.32
CA LEU A 7 39.81 1.48 29.05
C LEU A 7 39.20 0.58 27.96
N GLU A 8 39.65 -0.67 27.83
CA GLU A 8 39.08 -1.61 26.85
C GLU A 8 37.60 -1.89 27.12
N VAL A 9 37.23 -2.09 28.39
CA VAL A 9 35.83 -2.34 28.76
C VAL A 9 34.96 -1.13 28.44
N MET A 10 35.46 0.09 28.70
CA MET A 10 34.73 1.32 28.37
C MET A 10 34.55 1.49 26.86
N ILE A 11 35.59 1.22 26.07
CA ILE A 11 35.50 1.30 24.60
C ILE A 11 34.52 0.25 24.07
N ALA A 12 34.60 -0.99 24.56
CA ALA A 12 33.67 -2.05 24.16
C ALA A 12 32.21 -1.69 24.48
N LEU A 13 31.95 -1.12 25.65
CA LEU A 13 30.62 -0.65 26.04
C LEU A 13 30.13 0.51 25.16
N ALA A 14 31.01 1.47 24.83
CA ALA A 14 30.67 2.58 23.95
C ALA A 14 30.27 2.11 22.54
N ILE A 15 31.04 1.18 21.98
CA ILE A 15 30.73 0.58 20.66
C ILE A 15 29.41 -0.20 20.75
N THR A 16 29.22 -1.01 21.80
CA THR A 16 28.00 -1.81 21.98
C THR A 16 26.76 -0.94 22.10
N ALA A 17 26.84 0.16 22.85
CA ALA A 17 25.74 1.11 22.99
C ALA A 17 25.36 1.73 21.62
N GLY A 18 26.35 2.12 20.81
CA GLY A 18 26.12 2.63 19.45
C GLY A 18 25.42 1.62 18.56
N VAL A 19 25.89 0.37 18.55
CA VAL A 19 25.27 -0.72 17.76
C VAL A 19 23.84 -0.98 18.21
N LEU A 20 23.57 -1.01 19.52
CA LEU A 20 22.23 -1.22 20.06
C LEU A 20 21.26 -0.12 19.62
N LEU A 21 21.69 1.15 19.65
CA LEU A 21 20.87 2.26 19.18
C LEU A 21 20.54 2.14 17.69
N THR A 22 21.52 1.76 16.85
CA THR A 22 21.30 1.53 15.42
C THR A 22 20.30 0.39 15.20
N VAL A 23 20.44 -0.73 15.90
CA VAL A 23 19.53 -1.88 15.78
C VAL A 23 18.10 -1.50 16.18
N ILE A 24 17.93 -0.81 17.32
CA ILE A 24 16.60 -0.36 17.78
C ILE A 24 15.97 0.57 16.74
N SER A 25 16.74 1.51 16.19
CA SER A 25 16.27 2.43 15.16
C SER A 25 15.84 1.69 13.89
N SER A 26 16.66 0.74 13.41
CA SER A 26 16.34 -0.08 12.24
C SER A 26 15.09 -0.93 12.45
N VAL A 27 14.95 -1.59 13.60
CA VAL A 27 13.76 -2.41 13.90
C VAL A 27 12.50 -1.56 13.91
N ASN A 28 12.52 -0.40 14.57
CA ASN A 28 11.38 0.52 14.58
C ASN A 28 11.04 1.01 13.17
N TYR A 29 12.05 1.33 12.36
CA TYR A 29 11.86 1.71 10.97
C TYR A 29 11.18 0.60 10.17
N HIS A 30 11.68 -0.64 10.26
CA HIS A 30 11.10 -1.77 9.55
C HIS A 30 9.66 -2.09 9.97
N LEU A 31 9.35 -2.03 11.28
CA LEU A 31 7.98 -2.24 11.78
C LEU A 31 7.00 -1.22 11.20
N SER A 32 7.39 0.05 11.11
CA SER A 32 6.56 1.09 10.51
C SER A 32 6.29 0.85 9.01
N ARG A 33 7.26 0.28 8.29
CA ARG A 33 7.15 -0.03 6.86
C ARG A 33 6.32 -1.28 6.59
N ILE A 34 6.40 -2.31 7.43
CA ILE A 34 5.61 -3.54 7.27
C ILE A 34 4.10 -3.26 7.40
N ALA A 35 3.73 -2.39 8.34
CA ALA A 35 2.33 -1.97 8.49
C ALA A 35 1.82 -1.27 7.21
N GLU A 36 2.66 -0.44 6.59
CA GLU A 36 2.34 0.24 5.33
C GLU A 36 2.23 -0.72 4.12
N ASP A 37 3.12 -1.71 4.03
CA ASP A 37 3.12 -2.71 2.94
C ASP A 37 1.88 -3.64 2.98
N THR A 38 1.41 -3.96 4.18
CA THR A 38 0.19 -4.77 4.37
C THR A 38 -1.06 -4.01 3.92
N GLU A 39 -1.14 -2.71 4.19
CA GLU A 39 -2.24 -1.86 3.72
C GLU A 39 -2.27 -1.73 2.19
N GLU A 40 -1.10 -1.55 1.56
CA GLU A 40 -1.00 -1.46 0.10
C GLU A 40 -1.44 -2.77 -0.57
N THR A 41 -0.98 -3.91 -0.05
CA THR A 41 -1.42 -5.23 -0.52
C THR A 41 -2.93 -5.40 -0.38
N THR A 42 -3.50 -4.95 0.74
CA THR A 42 -4.96 -4.98 0.97
C THR A 42 -5.68 -4.11 -0.06
N ALA A 43 -5.20 -2.90 -0.33
CA ALA A 43 -5.78 -2.01 -1.34
C ALA A 43 -5.75 -2.61 -2.75
N VAL A 44 -4.67 -3.29 -3.13
CA VAL A 44 -4.58 -4.02 -4.41
C VAL A 44 -5.62 -5.12 -4.50
N LEU A 45 -5.73 -5.95 -3.46
CA LEU A 45 -6.68 -7.07 -3.44
C LEU A 45 -8.13 -6.58 -3.48
N LEU A 46 -8.45 -5.55 -2.71
CA LEU A 46 -9.78 -4.92 -2.72
C LEU A 46 -10.12 -4.34 -4.11
N GLY A 47 -9.17 -3.64 -4.72
CA GLY A 47 -9.36 -3.06 -6.05
C GLY A 47 -9.58 -4.12 -7.12
N ARG A 48 -8.79 -5.20 -7.12
CA ARG A 48 -8.96 -6.32 -8.06
C ARG A 48 -10.28 -7.04 -7.86
N ALA A 49 -10.61 -7.42 -6.62
CA ALA A 49 -11.87 -8.08 -6.31
C ALA A 49 -13.08 -7.24 -6.76
N LYS A 50 -12.99 -5.91 -6.62
CA LYS A 50 -14.07 -5.01 -7.06
C LYS A 50 -14.18 -4.90 -8.58
N LEU A 51 -13.05 -4.89 -9.29
CA LEU A 51 -13.04 -4.87 -10.76
C LEU A 51 -13.52 -6.18 -11.39
N GLU A 52 -13.28 -7.30 -10.72
CA GLU A 52 -13.72 -8.63 -11.16
C GLU A 52 -15.19 -8.92 -10.82
N ASP A 53 -15.80 -8.14 -9.92
CA ASP A 53 -17.22 -8.24 -9.55
C ASP A 53 -18.13 -7.92 -10.76
N PRO A 54 -18.88 -8.90 -11.29
CA PRO A 54 -19.77 -8.70 -12.44
C PRO A 54 -20.93 -7.75 -12.16
N GLU A 55 -21.35 -7.62 -10.89
CA GLU A 55 -22.37 -6.65 -10.51
C GLU A 55 -21.82 -5.23 -10.53
N PHE A 56 -20.55 -5.06 -10.13
CA PHE A 56 -19.88 -3.78 -10.18
C PHE A 56 -19.65 -3.31 -11.62
N ALA A 57 -19.32 -4.23 -12.53
CA ALA A 57 -19.17 -3.92 -13.96
C ALA A 57 -20.44 -3.31 -14.56
N LYS A 58 -21.63 -3.69 -14.07
CA LYS A 58 -22.94 -3.17 -14.53
C LYS A 58 -23.32 -1.84 -13.89
N LYS A 59 -22.67 -1.45 -12.79
CA LYS A 59 -22.96 -0.17 -12.10
C LYS A 59 -22.28 0.99 -12.80
N THR A 60 -22.92 2.15 -12.77
CA THR A 60 -22.39 3.42 -13.29
C THR A 60 -21.71 4.28 -12.23
N ASP A 61 -21.67 3.82 -10.98
CA ASP A 61 -21.04 4.54 -9.88
C ASP A 61 -19.56 4.84 -10.16
N THR A 62 -19.16 6.08 -9.94
CA THR A 62 -17.78 6.55 -10.14
C THR A 62 -17.01 6.66 -8.83
N LYS A 63 -17.68 6.52 -7.69
CA LYS A 63 -17.06 6.57 -6.37
C LYS A 63 -17.87 5.80 -5.33
N GLY A 64 -17.21 5.34 -4.28
CA GLY A 64 -17.87 4.68 -3.16
C GLY A 64 -16.91 4.29 -2.04
N THR A 65 -17.40 3.45 -1.14
CA THR A 65 -16.63 2.88 -0.04
C THR A 65 -16.68 1.35 -0.08
N PHE A 66 -15.79 0.70 0.66
CA PHE A 66 -15.80 -0.76 0.85
C PHE A 66 -16.50 -1.18 2.16
N ALA A 67 -17.46 -0.38 2.64
CA ALA A 67 -18.22 -0.71 3.84
C ALA A 67 -19.19 -1.90 3.59
N PRO A 68 -19.49 -2.72 4.62
CA PRO A 68 -19.06 -2.58 6.01
C PRO A 68 -17.67 -3.18 6.32
N ASP A 69 -17.11 -4.01 5.43
CA ASP A 69 -15.90 -4.79 5.71
C ASP A 69 -14.64 -3.90 5.82
N HIS A 70 -14.55 -2.86 5.00
CA HIS A 70 -13.42 -1.92 4.97
C HIS A 70 -13.90 -0.46 4.86
N PRO A 71 -14.45 0.13 5.95
CA PRO A 71 -15.05 1.47 5.92
C PRO A 71 -14.01 2.58 5.68
N ASP A 72 -12.76 2.35 6.06
CA ASP A 72 -11.65 3.31 5.90
C ASP A 72 -11.10 3.37 4.47
N HIS A 73 -11.53 2.43 3.61
CA HIS A 73 -11.13 2.36 2.21
C HIS A 73 -12.23 2.94 1.32
N LYS A 74 -11.83 3.87 0.46
CA LYS A 74 -12.68 4.49 -0.56
C LYS A 74 -12.19 4.09 -1.93
N TRP A 75 -13.09 4.13 -2.91
CA TRP A 75 -12.71 3.90 -4.29
C TRP A 75 -13.30 4.94 -5.22
N GLU A 76 -12.61 5.16 -6.32
CA GLU A 76 -13.00 6.03 -7.42
C GLU A 76 -12.74 5.32 -8.76
N ARG A 77 -13.64 5.46 -9.71
CA ARG A 77 -13.58 4.87 -11.05
C ARG A 77 -13.74 5.97 -12.08
N GLU A 78 -12.77 6.04 -12.98
CA GLU A 78 -12.74 6.95 -14.12
C GLU A 78 -12.68 6.13 -15.40
N ILE A 79 -13.59 6.39 -16.33
CA ILE A 79 -13.63 5.74 -17.64
C ILE A 79 -13.24 6.79 -18.69
N SER A 80 -12.12 6.56 -19.36
CA SER A 80 -11.60 7.44 -20.40
C SER A 80 -11.56 6.72 -21.74
N LYS A 81 -11.83 7.45 -22.83
CA LYS A 81 -11.58 6.94 -24.18
C LYS A 81 -10.08 6.85 -24.39
N THR A 82 -9.64 5.81 -25.10
CA THR A 82 -8.25 5.69 -25.51
C THR A 82 -8.09 6.11 -26.96
N ASP A 83 -6.85 6.37 -27.38
CA ASP A 83 -6.52 6.64 -28.79
C ASP A 83 -6.71 5.39 -29.68
N ILE A 84 -6.96 4.22 -29.07
CA ILE A 84 -7.21 2.96 -29.77
C ILE A 84 -8.72 2.84 -30.03
N PRO A 85 -9.16 2.79 -31.30
CA PRO A 85 -10.57 2.64 -31.63
C PRO A 85 -11.18 1.38 -31.03
N GLY A 86 -12.33 1.53 -30.36
CA GLY A 86 -13.05 0.42 -29.74
C GLY A 86 -12.53 -0.01 -28.38
N LEU A 87 -11.62 0.75 -27.74
CA LEU A 87 -11.09 0.44 -26.41
C LEU A 87 -11.31 1.60 -25.43
N ASN A 88 -11.87 1.28 -24.27
CA ASN A 88 -11.99 2.18 -23.13
C ASN A 88 -10.94 1.84 -22.07
N MET A 89 -10.37 2.86 -21.44
CA MET A 89 -9.50 2.71 -20.27
C MET A 89 -10.30 2.99 -19.01
N ILE A 90 -10.33 2.02 -18.10
CA ILE A 90 -10.87 2.16 -16.76
C ILE A 90 -9.69 2.36 -15.81
N ARG A 91 -9.65 3.53 -15.16
CA ARG A 91 -8.76 3.80 -14.03
C ARG A 91 -9.57 3.63 -12.74
N PHE A 92 -9.17 2.70 -11.90
CA PHE A 92 -9.80 2.43 -10.61
C PHE A 92 -8.81 2.75 -9.49
N THR A 93 -9.15 3.70 -8.64
CA THR A 93 -8.27 4.18 -7.57
C THR A 93 -8.84 3.81 -6.22
N VAL A 94 -8.07 3.11 -5.39
CA VAL A 94 -8.37 2.85 -3.98
C VAL A 94 -7.62 3.89 -3.14
N ILE A 95 -8.32 4.48 -2.18
CA ILE A 95 -7.83 5.58 -1.33
C ILE A 95 -8.05 5.21 0.13
N TRP A 96 -7.02 5.36 0.96
CA TRP A 96 -7.06 5.05 2.39
C TRP A 96 -6.14 5.97 3.20
N GLY A 97 -6.06 5.75 4.52
CA GLY A 97 -5.17 6.52 5.40
C GLY A 97 -5.51 8.01 5.43
N ASN A 98 -6.78 8.35 5.66
CA ASN A 98 -7.29 9.72 5.62
C ASN A 98 -6.92 10.49 4.33
N ASN A 99 -7.08 9.84 3.17
CA ASN A 99 -6.86 10.42 1.84
C ASN A 99 -5.37 10.69 1.47
N SER A 100 -4.43 10.26 2.31
CA SER A 100 -2.98 10.44 2.06
C SER A 100 -2.40 9.39 1.12
N LYS A 101 -2.94 8.16 1.14
CA LYS A 101 -2.46 7.05 0.33
C LYS A 101 -3.47 6.72 -0.76
N ARG A 102 -2.96 6.43 -1.97
CA ARG A 102 -3.77 6.08 -3.13
C ARG A 102 -3.05 5.06 -4.00
N LEU A 103 -3.82 4.12 -4.54
CA LEU A 103 -3.34 3.11 -5.47
C LEU A 103 -4.29 3.04 -6.66
N SER A 104 -3.75 3.12 -7.88
CA SER A 104 -4.56 3.07 -9.10
C SER A 104 -4.27 1.79 -9.89
N LEU A 105 -5.33 1.06 -10.22
CA LEU A 105 -5.37 -0.04 -11.17
C LEU A 105 -5.88 0.49 -12.51
N VAL A 106 -5.26 0.06 -13.61
CA VAL A 106 -5.69 0.43 -14.97
C VAL A 106 -6.06 -0.83 -15.73
N GLN A 107 -7.26 -0.84 -16.28
CA GLN A 107 -7.79 -1.94 -17.10
C GLN A 107 -8.29 -1.41 -18.43
N TYR A 108 -8.04 -2.15 -19.50
CA TYR A 108 -8.56 -1.84 -20.83
C TYR A 108 -9.72 -2.79 -21.16
N VAL A 109 -10.85 -2.24 -21.57
CA VAL A 109 -12.06 -3.00 -21.90
C VAL A 109 -12.58 -2.60 -23.28
N PRO A 110 -13.09 -3.55 -24.08
CA PRO A 110 -13.69 -3.24 -25.38
C PRO A 110 -14.94 -2.39 -25.20
N GLN A 111 -15.11 -1.39 -26.08
CA GLN A 111 -16.22 -0.44 -26.06
C GLN A 111 -17.60 -1.10 -26.28
N ASN A 112 -17.63 -2.31 -26.83
CA ASN A 112 -18.84 -3.08 -27.16
C ASN A 112 -19.31 -4.03 -26.04
N ALA A 113 -18.71 -4.00 -24.85
CA ALA A 113 -19.05 -4.89 -23.72
C ALA A 113 -19.98 -4.24 -22.67
N GLN A 114 -20.70 -3.16 -23.03
CA GLN A 114 -21.76 -2.56 -22.21
C GLN A 114 -23.12 -3.19 -22.52
#